data_AF-A0A7C0UGH3-F1
#
_entry.id   AF-A0A7C0UGH3-F1
#
_cell.length_a   1.000
_cell.length_b   1.000
_cell.length_c   1.000
_cell.angle_alpha   90.00
_cell.angle_beta   90.00
_cell.angle_gamma   90.00
#
_symmetry.space_group_name_H-M   'P 1'
#
loop_
_entity.id
_entity.type
_entity.pdbx_description
1 polymer ?
#
loop_
_entity_poly.entity_id
_entity_poly.type
_entity_poly.pdbx_seq_one_letter_code
_entity_poly.pdbx_strand_id
1 'polypeptide(L)' 'MKKILIAHDGSKNSNKALKIAVEIAVKFDSILYVLSVVPELHLTELTDFDRQRIMEALTEETN' A
#
# COMPACT_ATOMS: atom_id res chain seq x y z
N MET A 1 -5.18 25.84 2.73
CA MET A 1 -4.30 24.67 2.94
C MET A 1 -4.72 23.58 1.97
N LYS A 2 -3.85 23.18 1.02
CA LYS A 2 -4.16 22.18 -0.01
C LYS A 2 -3.73 20.79 0.49
N LYS A 3 -4.54 19.77 0.22
CA LYS A 3 -4.30 18.39 0.67
C LYS A 3 -4.37 17.45 -0.54
N ILE A 4 -3.42 16.52 -0.62
CA ILE A 4 -3.35 15.48 -1.63
C ILE A 4 -3.43 14.14 -0.91
N LEU A 5 -4.32 13.26 -1.36
CA LEU A 5 -4.36 11.86 -0.92
C LEU A 5 -3.85 10.99 -2.07
N ILE A 6 -2.88 10.13 -1.80
CA ILE A 6 -2.39 9.15 -2.76
C ILE A 6 -2.54 7.75 -2.17
N ALA A 7 -3.20 6.86 -2.92
CA ALA A 7 -3.22 5.44 -2.60
C ALA A 7 -1.91 4.78 -3.03
N HIS A 8 -1.36 3.92 -2.18
CA HIS A 8 -0.13 3.19 -2.44
C HIS A 8 -0.26 1.73 -2.03
N ASP A 9 -0.02 0.83 -2.98
CA ASP A 9 -0.18 -0.61 -2.86
C ASP A 9 1.14 -1.38 -3.04
N GLY A 10 2.29 -0.68 -3.01
CA GLY A 10 3.61 -1.28 -3.26
C GLY A 10 3.95 -1.54 -4.74
N SER A 11 2.97 -1.50 -5.66
CA SER A 11 3.21 -1.77 -7.08
C SER A 11 4.13 -0.76 -7.76
N LYS A 12 4.74 -1.15 -8.89
CA LYS A 12 5.53 -0.23 -9.72
C LYS A 12 4.72 0.99 -10.20
N ASN A 13 3.40 0.81 -10.38
CA ASN A 13 2.51 1.88 -10.82
C ASN A 13 2.22 2.88 -9.69
N SER A 14 1.93 2.40 -8.48
CA SER A 14 1.73 3.29 -7.32
C SER A 14 3.03 4.01 -6.94
N ASN A 15 4.20 3.38 -7.11
CA ASN A 15 5.50 4.05 -6.96
C ASN A 15 5.70 5.21 -7.95
N LYS A 16 5.27 5.07 -9.21
CA LYS A 16 5.30 6.19 -10.18
C LYS A 16 4.32 7.29 -9.79
N ALA A 17 3.12 6.92 -9.37
CA ALA A 17 2.10 7.88 -8.93
C ALA A 17 2.56 8.67 -7.70
N LEU A 18 3.23 8.02 -6.74
CA LEU A 18 3.80 8.66 -5.55
C LEU A 18 4.86 9.70 -5.93
N LYS A 19 5.75 9.40 -6.88
CA LYS A 19 6.77 10.36 -7.36
C LYS A 19 6.13 11.64 -7.87
N ILE A 20 5.12 11.52 -8.73
CA ILE A 20 4.39 12.68 -9.27
C ILE A 20 3.62 13.42 -8.15
N ALA A 21 3.03 12.70 -7.21
CA ALA A 21 2.32 13.32 -6.08
C ALA A 21 3.25 14.16 -5.21
N VAL A 22 4.50 13.71 -4.98
CA VAL A 22 5.53 14.48 -4.26
C VAL A 22 5.91 15.75 -5.03
N GLU A 23 6.15 15.66 -6.34
CA GLU A 23 6.47 16.83 -7.17
C GLU A 23 5.35 17.89 -7.11
N ILE A 24 4.10 17.47 -7.18
CA ILE A 24 2.93 18.35 -7.05
C ILE A 24 2.86 18.94 -5.64
N ALA A 25 3.04 18.13 -4.59
CA ALA A 25 2.96 18.59 -3.21
C ALA A 25 3.99 19.69 -2.91
N VAL A 26 5.24 19.51 -3.36
CA VAL A 26 6.32 20.49 -3.23
C VAL A 26 5.99 21.76 -4.01
N LYS A 27 5.56 21.63 -5.28
CA LYS A 27 5.27 22.78 -6.14
C LYS A 27 4.17 23.70 -5.59
N PHE A 28 3.20 23.12 -4.88
CA PHE A 28 2.01 23.83 -4.43
C PHE A 28 1.92 24.00 -2.91
N ASP A 29 3.00 23.72 -2.17
CA ASP A 29 3.06 23.78 -0.71
C ASP A 29 1.85 23.07 -0.07
N SER A 30 1.65 21.81 -0.48
CA SER A 30 0.50 20.98 -0.10
C SER A 30 0.89 19.87 0.85
N ILE A 31 -0.05 19.47 1.70
CA ILE A 31 0.13 18.30 2.59
C ILE A 31 -0.20 17.04 1.79
N LEU A 32 0.74 16.09 1.75
CA LEU A 32 0.57 14.79 1.11
C LEU A 32 0.23 13.72 2.16
N TYR A 33 -0.90 13.05 1.99
CA TYR A 33 -1.31 11.88 2.75
C TYR A 33 -1.12 10.64 1.87
N VAL A 34 -0.37 9.66 2.36
CA VAL A 34 -0.18 8.37 1.70
C VAL A 34 -1.00 7.33 2.44
N LEU A 35 -1.85 6.61 1.72
CA LEU A 35 -2.71 5.56 2.27
C LEU A 35 -2.36 4.22 1.60
N SER A 36 -2.01 3.24 2.42
CA SER A 36 -1.93 1.84 1.98
C SER A 36 -3.04 1.04 2.67
N VAL A 37 -3.69 0.18 1.91
CA VAL A 37 -4.76 -0.69 2.40
C VAL A 37 -4.27 -2.12 2.29
N VAL A 38 -4.15 -2.78 3.44
CA VAL A 38 -3.89 -4.22 3.50
C VAL A 38 -5.25 -4.91 3.64
N PRO A 39 -5.73 -5.62 2.61
CA PRO A 39 -7.01 -6.31 2.69
C PRO A 39 -6.93 -7.43 3.71
N GLU A 40 -7.99 -7.61 4.49
CA GLU A 40 -8.11 -8.77 5.35
C GLU A 40 -8.36 -10.00 4.47
N LEU A 41 -7.45 -10.97 4.50
CA LEU A 41 -7.63 -12.24 3.82
C LEU A 41 -8.67 -13.05 4.61
N HIS A 42 -9.93 -12.99 4.17
CA HIS A 42 -11.00 -13.83 4.70
C HIS A 42 -10.84 -15.27 4.23
N LEU A 43 -9.83 -15.95 4.79
CA LEU A 43 -9.56 -17.37 4.57
C LEU A 43 -10.43 -18.20 5.53
N THR A 44 -11.75 -18.05 5.45
CA THR A 44 -12.72 -18.60 6.41
C THR A 44 -12.77 -20.12 6.45
N GLU A 45 -12.25 -20.80 5.42
CA GLU A 45 -12.20 -22.26 5.36
C GLU A 45 -10.80 -22.85 5.63
N LEU A 46 -9.83 -22.02 6.00
CA LEU A 46 -8.48 -22.49 6.32
C LEU A 46 -8.31 -22.74 7.81
N THR A 47 -7.58 -23.82 8.12
CA THR A 47 -7.06 -24.02 9.46
C THR A 47 -6.06 -22.90 9.80
N ASP A 48 -5.86 -22.62 11.09
CA ASP A 48 -4.88 -21.62 11.54
C ASP A 48 -3.46 -21.93 11.00
N PHE A 49 -3.13 -23.22 10.87
CA PHE A 49 -1.86 -23.67 10.31
C PHE A 49 -1.69 -23.27 8.84
N ASP A 50 -2.73 -23.48 8.02
CA ASP A 50 -2.68 -23.13 6.59
C ASP A 50 -2.65 -21.61 6.39
N ARG A 51 -3.40 -20.87 7.21
CA ARG A 51 -3.38 -19.40 7.20
C ARG A 51 -1.99 -18.86 7.53
N GLN A 52 -1.32 -19.42 8.54
CA GLN A 52 0.04 -19.04 8.94
C GLN A 52 1.03 -19.26 7.80
N ARG A 53 1.02 -20.46 7.18
CA ARG A 53 1.90 -20.77 6.04
C ARG A 53 1.70 -19.84 4.85
N ILE A 54 0.45 -19.50 4.51
CA ILE A 54 0.16 -18.58 3.40
C ILE A 54 0.65 -17.18 3.72
N MET A 55 0.42 -16.69 4.94
CA MET A 55 0.92 -15.37 5.35
C MET A 55 2.45 -15.29 5.31
N GLU A 56 3.15 -16.33 5.76
CA GLU A 56 4.62 -16.40 5.69
C GLU A 56 5.11 -16.35 4.24
N ALA A 57 4.55 -17.19 3.36
CA ALA A 57 4.92 -17.21 1.94
C ALA A 57 4.68 -15.86 1.24
N LEU A 58 3.51 -15.24 1.48
CA LEU A 58 3.20 -13.93 0.92
C LEU A 58 4.14 -12.83 1.45
N THR A 59 4.54 -12.92 2.73
CA THR A 59 5.47 -11.96 3.34
C THR A 59 6.88 -12.09 2.74
N GLU A 60 7.34 -13.32 2.50
CA GLU A 60 8.63 -13.57 1.85
C GLU A 60 8.69 -13.03 0.42
N GLU A 61 7.62 -13.18 -0.38
CA GLU A 61 7.56 -12.65 -1.75
C GLU A 61 7.57 -11.11 -1.81
N THR A 62 7.23 -10.45 -0.71
CA THR A 62 7.10 -8.98 -0.66
C THR A 62 8.39 -8.30 -0.15
N ASN A 63 9.38 -9.05 0.35
CA ASN A 63 10.70 -8.54 0.80
C ASN A 63 11.78 -8.66 -0.28
#